data_AF-A0A829QP25-F1
#
_entry.id   AF-A0A829QP25-F1
#
_cell.length_a   1.000
_cell.length_b   1.000
_cell.length_c   1.000
_cell.angle_alpha   90.00
_cell.angle_beta   90.00
_cell.angle_gamma   90.00
#
_symmetry.space_group_name_H-M   'P 1'
#
loop_
_entity.id
_entity.type
_entity.pdbx_description
1 polymer ?
#
loop_
_entity_poly.entity_id
_entity_poly.type
_entity_poly.pdbx_seq_one_letter_code
_entity_poly.pdbx_strand_id
1 'polypeptide(L)'
;MAPLIALVVGTLSARLAGILGLAPADSWPAAVAVGLAAMFTLTGIAHFVPKMRDAMIAIVPPRIPAPGFLVALTGALELLGARPAC
;
A
#
# COMPACT_ATOMS: atom_id res chain seq x y z
N MET A 1 -9.98 0.66 -7.80
CA MET A 1 -10.21 1.88 -6.97
C MET A 1 -9.72 1.74 -5.53
N ALA A 2 -9.69 0.54 -4.93
CA ALA A 2 -9.30 0.36 -3.52
C ALA A 2 -7.98 1.05 -3.08
N PRO A 3 -6.87 1.03 -3.87
CA PRO A 3 -5.64 1.74 -3.47
C PRO A 3 -5.83 3.25 -3.36
N LEU A 4 -6.54 3.87 -4.32
CA LEU A 4 -6.84 5.29 -4.30
C LEU A 4 -7.70 5.67 -3.09
N ILE A 5 -8.67 4.82 -2.73
CA ILE A 5 -9.50 5.02 -1.55
C ILE A 5 -8.64 4.96 -0.28
N ALA A 6 -7.76 3.97 -0.15
CA ALA A 6 -6.85 3.84 0.99
C ALA A 6 -5.93 5.07 1.12
N LEU A 7 -5.38 5.56 0.00
CA LEU A 7 -4.57 6.78 -0.02
C LEU A 7 -5.37 7.99 0.47
N VAL A 8 -6.53 8.26 -0.12
CA VAL A 8 -7.33 9.45 0.20
C VAL A 8 -7.83 9.39 1.65
N VAL A 9 -8.43 8.26 2.07
CA VAL A 9 -8.97 8.10 3.42
C VAL A 9 -7.86 8.14 4.47
N GLY A 10 -6.73 7.46 4.21
CA GLY A 10 -5.57 7.49 5.10
C GLY A 10 -5.00 8.89 5.26
N THR A 11 -4.82 9.63 4.17
CA THR A 11 -4.34 11.03 4.20
C THR A 11 -5.30 11.95 4.93
N LEU A 12 -6.61 11.89 4.65
CA LEU A 12 -7.58 12.76 5.30
C LEU A 12 -7.73 12.43 6.80
N SER A 13 -7.69 11.16 7.17
CA SER A 13 -7.70 10.74 8.58
C SER A 13 -6.45 11.24 9.32
N ALA A 14 -5.28 11.15 8.70
CA ALA A 14 -4.04 11.66 9.27
C ALA A 14 -4.03 13.20 9.37
N ARG A 15 -4.56 13.91 8.37
CA ARG A 15 -4.79 15.37 8.43
C ARG A 15 -5.65 15.74 9.62
N LEU A 16 -6.79 15.08 9.78
CA LEU A 16 -7.74 15.37 10.85
C LEU A 16 -7.10 15.10 12.21
N ALA A 17 -6.41 13.96 12.37
CA ALA A 17 -5.69 13.64 13.60
C ALA A 17 -4.60 14.67 13.93
N GLY A 18 -3.85 15.16 12.92
CA GLY A 18 -2.87 16.22 13.10
C GLY A 18 -3.48 17.56 13.53
N ILE A 19 -4.60 17.97 12.90
CA ILE A 19 -5.32 19.20 13.26
C ILE A 19 -5.89 19.12 14.69
N LEU A 20 -6.34 17.94 15.12
CA LEU A 20 -6.84 17.70 16.47
C LEU A 20 -5.74 17.50 17.52
N GLY A 21 -4.46 17.55 17.13
CA GLY A 21 -3.31 17.35 18.04
C GLY A 21 -3.12 15.90 18.51
N LEU A 22 -3.72 14.92 17.83
CA LEU A 22 -3.67 13.50 18.20
C LEU A 22 -2.47 12.75 17.61
N ALA A 23 -1.79 13.34 16.61
CA ALA A 23 -0.67 12.73 15.93
C ALA A 23 0.30 13.79 15.34
N PRO A 24 1.60 13.49 15.20
CA PRO A 24 2.59 14.39 14.59
C PRO A 24 2.50 14.40 13.05
N ALA A 25 1.28 14.45 12.51
CA ALA A 25 0.98 14.45 11.08
C ALA A 25 0.18 15.71 10.71
N ASP A 26 0.73 16.89 11.01
CA ASP A 26 0.09 18.21 10.85
C ASP A 26 0.47 18.92 9.52
N SER A 27 1.50 18.45 8.79
CA SER A 27 1.90 18.96 7.45
C SER A 27 1.50 18.03 6.29
N TRP A 28 0.99 18.57 5.18
CA TRP A 28 0.42 17.73 4.09
C TRP A 28 1.34 16.56 3.66
N PRO A 29 2.66 16.75 3.52
CA PRO A 29 3.59 15.66 3.26
C PRO A 29 3.51 14.51 4.27
N ALA A 30 3.45 14.81 5.58
CA ALA A 30 3.36 13.79 6.62
C ALA A 30 2.05 12.97 6.54
N ALA A 31 0.91 13.62 6.28
CA ALA A 31 -0.35 12.88 6.09
C ALA A 31 -0.40 12.09 4.79
N VAL A 32 0.21 12.59 3.71
CA VAL A 32 0.37 11.82 2.47
C VAL A 32 1.25 10.60 2.71
N ALA A 33 2.32 10.71 3.50
CA ALA A 33 3.15 9.57 3.88
C ALA A 33 2.34 8.49 4.63
N VAL A 34 1.44 8.87 5.54
CA VAL A 34 0.53 7.93 6.20
C VAL A 34 -0.45 7.29 5.21
N GLY A 35 -1.02 8.07 4.28
CA GLY A 35 -1.89 7.55 3.23
C GLY A 35 -1.17 6.56 2.29
N LEU A 36 0.07 6.85 1.93
CA LEU A 36 0.93 5.96 1.14
C LEU A 36 1.25 4.68 1.90
N ALA A 37 1.59 4.77 3.19
CA ALA A 37 1.81 3.62 4.06
C ALA A 37 0.58 2.69 4.10
N ALA A 38 -0.62 3.27 4.27
CA ALA A 38 -1.88 2.52 4.24
C ALA A 38 -2.13 1.86 2.87
N MET A 39 -1.90 2.60 1.78
CA MET A 39 -2.05 2.09 0.42
C MET A 39 -1.10 0.91 0.15
N PHE A 40 0.19 1.05 0.48
CA PHE A 40 1.22 0.03 0.29
C PHE A 40 0.96 -1.21 1.15
N THR A 41 0.45 -1.03 2.37
CA THR A 41 0.02 -2.14 3.22
C THR A 41 -1.12 -2.92 2.56
N LEU A 42 -2.14 -2.21 2.08
CA LEU A 42 -3.31 -2.81 1.45
C LEU A 42 -2.93 -3.60 0.18
N THR A 43 -2.14 -2.99 -0.71
CA THR A 43 -1.71 -3.64 -1.95
C THR A 43 -0.72 -4.76 -1.68
N GLY A 44 0.18 -4.59 -0.71
CA GLY A 44 1.15 -5.61 -0.31
C GLY A 44 0.47 -6.88 0.18
N ILE A 45 -0.57 -6.75 1.03
CA ILE A 45 -1.40 -7.87 1.48
C ILE A 45 -2.09 -8.59 0.31
N ALA A 46 -2.55 -7.87 -0.71
CA ALA A 46 -3.27 -8.45 -1.85
C ALA A 46 -2.43 -9.51 -2.60
N HIS A 47 -1.11 -9.38 -2.59
CA HIS A 47 -0.18 -10.35 -3.21
C HIS A 47 -0.16 -11.71 -2.50
N PHE A 48 -0.64 -11.79 -1.25
CA PHE A 48 -0.64 -13.01 -0.43
C PHE A 48 -2.05 -13.58 -0.19
N VAL A 49 -3.11 -12.88 -0.63
CA VAL A 49 -4.48 -13.39 -0.60
C VAL A 49 -4.69 -14.35 -1.77
N PRO A 50 -5.07 -15.63 -1.57
CA PRO A 50 -5.08 -16.64 -2.62
C PRO A 50 -5.80 -16.20 -3.90
N LYS A 51 -7.05 -15.72 -3.78
CA LYS A 51 -7.86 -15.26 -4.91
C LYS A 51 -7.23 -14.11 -5.70
N MET A 52 -6.62 -13.15 -5.01
CA MET A 52 -6.04 -11.96 -5.64
C MET A 52 -4.68 -12.29 -6.26
N ARG A 53 -3.86 -13.06 -5.53
CA ARG A 53 -2.58 -13.57 -6.01
C ARG A 53 -2.72 -14.34 -7.32
N ASP A 54 -3.69 -15.26 -7.39
CA ASP A 54 -3.91 -16.07 -8.59
C ASP A 54 -4.34 -15.20 -9.78
N ALA A 55 -5.18 -14.19 -9.54
CA ALA A 55 -5.57 -13.22 -10.57
C ALA A 55 -4.38 -12.37 -11.06
N MET A 56 -3.46 -11.99 -10.16
CA MET A 56 -2.25 -11.25 -10.53
C MET A 56 -1.28 -12.12 -11.34
N ILE A 57 -1.12 -13.39 -10.98
CA ILE A 57 -0.30 -14.34 -11.74
C ILE A 57 -0.87 -14.54 -13.15
N ALA A 58 -2.19 -14.61 -13.28
CA ALA A 58 -2.87 -14.84 -14.56
C ALA A 58 -2.65 -13.72 -15.61
N ILE A 59 -2.34 -12.49 -15.17
CA ILE A 59 -2.05 -11.37 -16.08
C ILE A 59 -0.55 -11.24 -16.41
N VAL A 60 0.33 -12.03 -15.79
CA VAL A 60 1.76 -11.97 -16.08
C VAL A 60 2.04 -12.61 -17.45
N PRO A 61 2.74 -11.91 -18.36
CA PRO A 61 3.07 -12.48 -19.67
C PRO A 61 3.85 -13.80 -19.56
N PRO A 62 3.58 -14.80 -20.41
CA PRO A 62 4.17 -16.14 -20.31
C PRO A 62 5.70 -16.19 -20.52
N ARG A 63 6.27 -15.15 -21.12
CA ARG A 63 7.73 -14.98 -21.29
C ARG A 63 8.48 -14.65 -19.99
N ILE A 64 7.75 -14.32 -18.92
CA ILE A 64 8.35 -13.97 -17.63
C ILE A 64 8.46 -15.25 -16.77
N PRO A 65 9.68 -15.65 -16.36
CA PRO A 65 9.86 -16.83 -15.53
C PRO A 65 9.32 -16.60 -14.11
N ALA A 66 8.82 -17.66 -13.48
CA ALA A 66 8.39 -17.70 -12.08
C ALA A 66 7.43 -16.55 -11.66
N PRO A 67 6.27 -16.37 -12.33
CA PRO A 67 5.35 -15.26 -12.05
C PRO A 67 4.87 -15.24 -10.59
N GLY A 68 4.65 -16.40 -9.98
CA GLY A 68 4.23 -16.50 -8.59
C GLY A 68 5.29 -16.05 -7.57
N PHE A 69 6.59 -16.12 -7.92
CA PHE A 69 7.66 -15.57 -7.10
C PHE A 69 7.73 -14.05 -7.23
N LEU A 70 7.60 -13.53 -8.46
CA LEU A 70 7.62 -12.10 -8.70
C LEU A 70 6.48 -11.37 -7.99
N VAL A 71 5.27 -11.93 -8.03
CA VAL A 71 4.12 -11.42 -7.27
C VAL A 71 4.41 -11.44 -5.76
N ALA A 72 4.99 -12.51 -5.23
CA ALA A 72 5.35 -12.54 -3.80
C ALA A 72 6.44 -11.50 -3.45
N LEU A 73 7.42 -11.32 -4.33
CA LEU A 73 8.50 -10.36 -4.15
C LEU A 73 7.98 -8.91 -4.17
N THR A 74 7.15 -8.55 -5.14
CA THR A 74 6.56 -7.20 -5.20
C THR A 74 5.67 -6.93 -3.98
N GLY A 75 4.91 -7.94 -3.52
CA GLY A 75 4.14 -7.82 -2.29
C GLY A 75 5.02 -7.55 -1.05
N ALA A 76 6.14 -8.25 -0.93
CA ALA A 76 7.09 -8.00 0.16
C ALA A 76 7.72 -6.61 0.09
N LEU A 77 8.08 -6.13 -1.12
CA LEU A 77 8.62 -4.79 -1.33
C LEU A 77 7.60 -3.69 -0.99
N GLU A 78 6.32 -3.87 -1.32
CA GLU A 78 5.26 -2.95 -0.93
C GLU A 78 5.10 -2.90 0.59
N LEU A 79 5.13 -4.05 1.28
CA LEU A 79 5.08 -4.08 2.74
C LEU A 79 6.29 -3.41 3.39
N LEU A 80 7.49 -3.55 2.81
CA LEU A 80 8.68 -2.84 3.27
C LEU A 80 8.54 -1.33 3.07
N GLY A 81 7.97 -0.91 1.94
CA GLY A 81 7.69 0.51 1.63
C GLY A 81 6.54 1.11 2.44
N ALA A 82 5.72 0.29 3.11
CA ALA A 82 4.62 0.75 3.96
C ALA A 82 5.08 1.43 5.27
N ARG A 83 6.39 1.55 5.49
CA ARG A 83 6.95 2.20 6.67
C ARG A 83 7.09 3.70 6.38
N PRO A 84 6.30 4.57 7.03
CA PRO A 84 6.48 6.01 6.85
C PRO A 84 7.89 6.40 7.32
N ALA A 85 8.61 7.14 6.48
CA ALA A 85 9.85 7.78 6.89
C ALA A 85 9.47 8.89 7.89
N CYS A 86 9.70 8.63 9.19
CA CYS A 86 9.74 9.68 10.20
C CYS A 86 11.03 10.47 10.06
#